data_AF-A0A3R7VUQ8-F1
#
_entry.id   AF-A0A3R7VUQ8-F1
#
_cell.length_a   1.000
_cell.length_b   1.000
_cell.length_c   1.000
_cell.angle_alpha   90.00
_cell.angle_beta   90.00
_cell.angle_gamma   90.00
#
_symmetry.space_group_name_H-M   'P 1'
#
loop_
_entity.id
_entity.type
_entity.pdbx_description
1 polymer ?
#
loop_
_entity_poly.entity_id
_entity_poly.type
_entity_poly.pdbx_seq_one_letter_code
_entity_poly.pdbx_strand_id
1 'polypeptide(L)'
;MPFVVGDNCIKCKHTDCVEVCPVDCFYEGPNFLVIHPDECIDCALCEPECPVEAIFADDEIPAGQEEFIELNAELAEIWPNIIEKSDPLPDHDQWTDVPDKLKYLER
;
A
#
# COMPACT_ATOMS: atom_id res chain seq x y z
N MET A 1 10.12 3.21 11.94
CA MET A 1 8.93 3.94 11.49
C MET A 1 8.55 3.35 10.17
N PRO A 2 7.70 2.31 10.22
CA PRO A 2 7.32 1.56 9.04
C PRO A 2 6.68 2.49 8.02
N PHE A 3 6.79 2.08 6.76
CA PHE A 3 6.02 2.70 5.70
C PHE A 3 4.60 2.14 5.70
N VAL A 4 3.65 2.95 5.24
CA VAL A 4 2.22 2.67 5.28
C VAL A 4 1.64 2.96 3.90
N VAL A 5 0.82 2.04 3.39
CA VAL A 5 0.05 2.27 2.16
C VAL A 5 -1.26 2.97 2.51
N GLY A 6 -1.53 4.10 1.87
CA GLY A 6 -2.71 4.95 2.06
C GLY A 6 -3.77 4.81 0.96
N ASP A 7 -4.74 5.71 1.00
CA ASP A 7 -6.02 5.63 0.27
C ASP A 7 -5.86 5.46 -1.25
N ASN A 8 -4.90 6.16 -1.85
CA ASN A 8 -4.79 6.22 -3.31
C ASN A 8 -4.40 4.87 -3.96
N CYS A 9 -3.89 3.90 -3.19
CA CYS A 9 -3.61 2.56 -3.71
C CYS A 9 -4.88 1.74 -3.97
N ILE A 10 -5.97 1.99 -3.22
CA ILE A 10 -7.22 1.24 -3.37
C ILE A 10 -7.76 1.40 -4.79
N LYS A 11 -8.08 0.27 -5.44
CA LYS A 11 -8.50 0.15 -6.84
C LYS A 11 -7.47 0.59 -7.90
N CYS A 12 -6.28 1.03 -7.50
CA CYS A 12 -5.15 1.23 -8.41
C CYS A 12 -4.25 0.01 -8.43
N LYS A 13 -3.71 -0.37 -7.26
CA LYS A 13 -2.88 -1.57 -7.02
C LYS A 13 -1.86 -1.80 -8.14
N HIS A 14 -0.93 -0.87 -8.29
CA HIS A 14 0.12 -0.90 -9.33
C HIS A 14 1.21 -1.95 -9.08
N THR A 15 1.47 -2.28 -7.81
CA THR A 15 2.45 -3.28 -7.37
C THR A 15 3.93 -2.99 -7.68
N ASP A 16 4.29 -1.85 -8.29
CA ASP A 16 5.69 -1.45 -8.49
C ASP A 16 6.53 -1.45 -7.21
N CYS A 17 5.91 -1.09 -6.08
CA CYS A 17 6.56 -1.03 -4.77
C CYS A 17 7.15 -2.36 -4.28
N VAL A 18 6.68 -3.51 -4.79
CA VAL A 18 7.17 -4.83 -4.37
C VAL A 18 8.54 -5.15 -4.96
N GLU A 19 8.89 -4.60 -6.13
CA GLU A 19 10.16 -4.91 -6.82
C GLU A 19 11.39 -4.35 -6.09
N VAL A 20 11.18 -3.33 -5.25
CA VAL A 20 12.25 -2.61 -4.56
C VAL A 20 12.31 -2.91 -3.06
N CYS A 21 11.39 -3.72 -2.54
CA CYS A 21 11.35 -4.05 -1.12
C CYS A 21 12.43 -5.09 -0.78
N PRO A 22 13.46 -4.77 0.03
CA PRO A 22 14.57 -5.70 0.30
C PRO A 22 14.23 -6.82 1.29
N VAL A 23 13.06 -6.74 1.92
CA VAL A 23 12.61 -7.65 3.00
C VAL A 23 11.24 -8.25 2.71
N ASP A 24 10.74 -8.09 1.49
CA ASP A 24 9.50 -8.72 1.01
C ASP A 24 8.27 -8.44 1.90
N CYS A 25 8.18 -7.30 2.57
CA CYS A 25 7.15 -7.04 3.59
C CYS A 25 5.79 -6.53 3.05
N PHE A 26 5.44 -6.80 1.79
CA PHE A 26 4.15 -6.43 1.20
C PHE A 26 3.15 -7.59 1.24
N TYR A 27 1.90 -7.28 1.53
CA TYR A 27 0.81 -8.25 1.62
C TYR A 27 -0.38 -7.81 0.77
N GLU A 28 -1.01 -8.77 0.10
CA GLU A 28 -1.87 -8.54 -1.06
C GLU A 28 -3.34 -8.84 -0.78
N GLY A 29 -4.17 -7.81 -0.92
CA GLY A 29 -5.62 -7.93 -0.99
C GLY A 29 -6.14 -7.93 -2.43
N PRO A 30 -7.46 -8.11 -2.62
CA PRO A 30 -8.08 -8.08 -3.94
C PRO A 30 -7.83 -6.76 -4.70
N ASN A 31 -7.89 -5.63 -4.00
CA ASN A 31 -7.80 -4.31 -4.63
C ASN A 31 -6.89 -3.30 -3.91
N PHE A 32 -6.01 -3.77 -3.04
CA PHE A 32 -5.13 -2.97 -2.19
C PHE A 32 -3.89 -3.77 -1.77
N LEU A 33 -2.80 -3.09 -1.44
CA LEU A 33 -1.61 -3.68 -0.82
C LEU A 33 -1.40 -3.04 0.55
N VAL A 34 -0.77 -3.78 1.47
CA VAL A 34 -0.34 -3.27 2.77
C VAL A 34 1.11 -3.63 3.07
N ILE A 35 1.74 -2.86 3.95
CA ILE A 35 3.10 -3.10 4.45
C ILE A 35 3.01 -3.67 5.86
N HIS A 36 3.71 -4.77 6.13
CA HIS A 36 3.80 -5.31 7.48
C HIS A 36 4.74 -4.44 8.34
N PRO A 37 4.26 -3.86 9.46
CA PRO A 37 5.03 -2.86 10.20
C PRO A 37 6.27 -3.45 10.89
N ASP A 38 6.19 -4.68 11.41
CA ASP A 38 7.32 -5.33 12.09
C ASP A 38 8.41 -5.87 11.14
N GLU A 39 8.08 -6.07 9.86
CA GLU A 39 9.02 -6.55 8.84
C GLU A 39 9.66 -5.39 8.08
N CYS A 40 8.96 -4.26 7.98
CA CYS A 40 9.50 -3.05 7.36
C CYS A 40 10.76 -2.57 8.09
N ILE A 41 11.80 -2.24 7.33
CA ILE A 41 13.09 -1.75 7.84
C ILE A 41 13.36 -0.28 7.53
N ASP A 42 12.31 0.48 7.20
CA ASP A 42 12.35 1.93 7.00
C ASP A 42 13.36 2.40 5.93
N CYS A 43 13.54 1.61 4.86
CA CYS A 43 14.54 1.91 3.84
C CYS A 43 14.12 2.99 2.82
N ALA A 44 12.84 3.40 2.83
CA ALA A 44 12.25 4.41 1.95
C ALA A 44 12.31 4.14 0.43
N LEU A 45 12.67 2.92 0.01
CA LEU A 45 12.80 2.62 -1.43
C LEU A 45 11.45 2.52 -2.15
N CYS A 46 10.38 2.10 -1.46
CA CYS A 46 9.08 1.86 -2.07
C CYS A 46 8.26 3.14 -2.30
N GLU A 47 8.48 4.18 -1.52
CA GLU A 47 7.77 5.47 -1.62
C GLU A 47 7.87 6.10 -3.03
N PRO A 48 9.07 6.35 -3.60
CA PRO A 48 9.18 6.97 -4.92
C PRO A 48 8.73 6.07 -6.08
N GLU A 49 8.57 4.77 -5.84
CA GLU A 49 8.17 3.81 -6.88
C GLU A 49 6.65 3.70 -7.02
N CYS A 50 5.86 4.20 -6.05
CA CYS A 50 4.41 4.17 -6.14
C CYS A 50 3.90 5.21 -7.16
N PRO A 51 3.31 4.81 -8.31
CA PRO A 51 2.91 5.76 -9.36
C PRO A 51 1.80 6.73 -8.95
N VAL A 52 1.10 6.43 -7.85
CA VAL A 52 -0.04 7.19 -7.32
C VAL A 52 0.25 7.78 -5.94
N GLU A 53 1.54 7.85 -5.55
CA GLU A 53 2.02 8.51 -4.32
C GLU A 53 1.24 8.06 -3.07
N ALA A 54 0.97 6.76 -2.96
CA ALA A 54 0.14 6.19 -1.89
C ALA A 54 0.94 5.62 -0.73
N ILE A 55 2.25 5.83 -0.66
CA ILE A 55 3.11 5.23 0.37
C ILE A 55 3.75 6.37 1.16
N PHE A 56 3.69 6.28 2.49
CA PHE A 56 4.16 7.32 3.40
C PHE A 56 4.92 6.69 4.57
N ALA A 57 5.86 7.42 5.18
CA ALA A 57 6.27 7.08 6.54
C ALA A 57 5.08 7.25 7.50
N ASP A 58 4.98 6.41 8.53
CA ASP A 58 3.84 6.42 9.47
C ASP A 58 3.63 7.78 10.17
N ASP A 59 4.70 8.55 10.42
CA ASP A 59 4.68 9.88 11.01
C ASP A 59 4.48 11.02 9.99
N GLU A 60 4.55 10.72 8.69
CA GLU A 60 4.32 11.66 7.58
C GLU A 60 3.01 11.38 6.83
N ILE A 61 2.17 10.49 7.34
CA ILE A 61 0.89 10.17 6.73
C ILE A 61 0.00 11.42 6.60
N PRO A 62 -0.65 11.66 5.45
CA PRO A 62 -1.53 12.80 5.29
C PRO A 62 -2.68 12.82 6.31
N ALA A 63 -3.02 14.01 6.80
CA ALA A 63 -4.11 14.19 7.75
C ALA A 63 -5.44 13.62 7.20
N GLY A 64 -6.12 12.82 8.02
CA GLY A 64 -7.36 12.12 7.64
C GLY A 64 -7.13 10.70 7.09
N GLN A 65 -5.89 10.23 6.99
CA GLN A 65 -5.54 8.85 6.59
C GLN A 65 -4.89 8.05 7.72
N GLU A 66 -4.90 8.53 8.96
CA GLU A 66 -4.22 7.89 10.10
C GLU A 66 -4.74 6.46 10.37
N GLU A 67 -5.98 6.16 9.99
CA GLU A 67 -6.57 4.82 10.09
C GLU A 67 -5.87 3.77 9.23
N PHE A 68 -5.12 4.18 8.19
CA PHE A 68 -4.35 3.26 7.36
C PHE A 68 -3.17 2.63 8.11
N ILE A 69 -2.67 3.25 9.18
CA ILE A 69 -1.57 2.68 10.00
C ILE A 69 -2.03 1.35 10.63
N GLU A 70 -3.15 1.37 11.34
CA GLU A 70 -3.72 0.18 11.97
C GLU A 70 -4.23 -0.81 10.91
N LEU A 71 -4.84 -0.32 9.83
CA LEU A 71 -5.31 -1.16 8.73
C LEU A 71 -4.17 -1.96 8.06
N ASN A 72 -3.01 -1.35 7.85
CA ASN A 72 -1.86 -2.04 7.27
C ASN A 72 -1.39 -3.17 8.19
N ALA A 73 -1.29 -2.91 9.49
CA ALA A 73 -0.94 -3.91 10.49
C ALA A 73 -1.94 -5.07 10.54
N GLU A 74 -3.25 -4.77 10.58
CA GLU A 74 -4.31 -5.79 10.63
C GLU A 74 -4.33 -6.68 9.38
N LEU A 75 -4.21 -6.08 8.20
CA LEU A 75 -4.36 -6.81 6.94
C LEU A 75 -3.10 -7.61 6.58
N ALA A 76 -1.92 -7.16 7.00
CA ALA A 76 -0.67 -7.89 6.79
C ALA A 76 -0.65 -9.27 7.49
N GLU A 77 -1.39 -9.41 8.60
CA GLU A 77 -1.50 -10.67 9.35
C GLU A 77 -2.41 -11.72 8.66
N ILE A 78 -3.25 -11.29 7.72
CA ILE A 78 -4.29 -12.16 7.12
C ILE A 78 -4.15 -12.35 5.61
N TRP A 79 -3.57 -11.38 4.91
CA TRP A 79 -3.40 -11.46 3.47
C TRP A 79 -2.14 -12.27 3.09
N PRO A 80 -2.10 -12.84 1.88
CA PRO A 80 -0.89 -13.49 1.38
C PRO A 80 0.21 -12.47 1.09
N ASN A 81 1.46 -12.90 1.26
CA ASN A 81 2.63 -12.13 0.88
C ASN A 81 2.77 -12.02 -0.65
N ILE A 82 3.17 -10.85 -1.16
CA ILE A 82 3.45 -10.58 -2.58
C ILE A 82 4.89 -10.13 -2.76
N ILE A 83 5.62 -10.81 -3.65
CA ILE A 83 7.05 -10.57 -3.92
C ILE A 83 7.35 -10.30 -5.40
N GLU A 84 6.35 -10.47 -6.26
CA GLU A 84 6.48 -10.27 -7.70
C GLU A 84 5.48 -9.22 -8.16
N LYS A 85 5.92 -8.32 -9.05
CA LYS A 85 5.06 -7.34 -9.68
C LYS A 85 4.02 -8.01 -10.58
N SER A 86 2.84 -7.41 -10.62
CA SER A 86 1.74 -7.77 -11.52
C SER A 86 1.24 -6.55 -12.28
N ASP A 87 0.38 -6.77 -13.27
CA ASP A 87 -0.28 -5.66 -13.96
C ASP A 87 -1.19 -4.89 -12.98
N PRO A 88 -1.28 -3.55 -13.09
CA PRO A 88 -2.24 -2.76 -12.32
C PRO A 88 -3.68 -3.20 -12.61
N LEU A 89 -4.62 -2.81 -11.73
CA LEU A 89 -6.03 -3.14 -11.95
C LEU A 89 -6.55 -2.53 -13.27
N PRO A 90 -7.47 -3.20 -13.99
CA PRO A 90 -7.89 -2.78 -15.33
C PRO A 90 -8.41 -1.34 -15.43
N ASP A 91 -9.07 -0.84 -14.39
CA ASP A 91 -9.67 0.50 -14.34
C ASP A 91 -8.85 1.50 -13.50
N HIS A 92 -7.59 1.20 -13.13
CA HIS A 92 -6.80 2.04 -12.22
C HIS A 92 -6.76 3.52 -12.61
N ASP A 93 -6.67 3.83 -13.90
CA ASP A 93 -6.69 5.21 -14.44
C ASP A 93 -7.94 6.01 -14.00
N GLN A 94 -9.07 5.34 -13.78
CA GLN A 94 -10.31 5.98 -13.33
C GLN A 94 -10.32 6.24 -11.81
N TRP A 95 -9.42 5.61 -11.07
CA TRP A 95 -9.35 5.64 -9.61
C TRP A 95 -8.15 6.44 -9.08
N THR A 96 -7.17 6.74 -9.93
CA THR A 96 -6.04 7.62 -9.60
C THR A 96 -6.56 8.98 -9.11
N ASP A 97 -6.09 9.37 -7.93
CA ASP A 97 -6.39 10.65 -7.25
C ASP A 97 -7.86 10.86 -6.86
N VAL A 98 -8.70 9.81 -6.98
CA VAL A 98 -10.04 9.81 -6.40
C VAL A 98 -9.87 9.66 -4.88
N PRO A 99 -10.41 10.60 -4.06
CA PRO A 99 -10.28 10.53 -2.60
C PRO A 99 -11.34 9.62 -1.95
N ASP A 100 -11.12 9.32 -0.68
CA ASP A 100 -12.03 8.58 0.19
C ASP A 100 -12.37 7.18 -0.38
N LYS A 101 -11.35 6.47 -0.87
CA LYS A 101 -11.48 5.14 -1.48
C LYS A 101 -11.56 4.01 -0.47
N LEU A 102 -11.29 4.24 0.82
CA LEU A 102 -11.42 3.23 1.88
C LEU A 102 -12.77 2.50 1.87
N LYS A 103 -13.86 3.21 1.54
CA LYS A 103 -15.22 2.62 1.40
C LYS A 103 -15.35 1.56 0.30
N TYR A 104 -14.37 1.45 -0.58
CA TYR A 104 -14.30 0.47 -1.67
C TYR A 104 -13.28 -0.65 -1.43
N LEU A 105 -12.60 -0.65 -0.28
CA LEU A 105 -11.67 -1.71 0.09
C LEU A 105 -12.37 -3.07 0.11
N GLU A 106 -11.75 -4.07 -0.51
CA GLU A 106 -12.19 -5.46 -0.47
C GLU A 106 -11.26 -6.25 0.46
N ARG A 107 -11.83 -6.99 1.41
CA ARG A 107 -11.09 -7.80 2.41
C ARG A 107 -11.04 -9.27 2.03
#